data_AF-A0A1L7CU90-F1
#
_entry.id   AF-A0A1L7CU90-F1
#
_cell.length_a   1.000
_cell.length_b   1.000
_cell.length_c   1.000
_cell.angle_alpha   90.00
_cell.angle_beta   90.00
_cell.angle_gamma   90.00
#
_symmetry.space_group_name_H-M   'P 1'
#
loop_
_entity.id
_entity.type
_entity.pdbx_description
1 polymer ?
#
loop_
_entity_poly.entity_id
_entity_poly.type
_entity_poly.pdbx_seq_one_letter_code
_entity_poly.pdbx_strand_id
1 'polypeptide(L)'
;MIVTGLALGAVLGIVMQRGRFCVTGMLRDLFLQRSWRTLVALFIVIAVHAVGIAALTGAGVIAPEATTFKPAAVVIGGFIFGLAIVLAGGCASGTWYRSGEGLVGSWIALIMYCLSAAAMKTGPLTGFNEFLRSWDTGWTDLPRTFGVSLWWFAIPFALFTGWAANRFLQREAAAPKVASLGGSRWKRPLHVYAAAVAVGVLGVIAWPLSAATGRNDGLGITTPSANLANWTVTGDAERMDWGVMLVLGILVGSWIAARATGEFRVRLPDATQAVRSVVGGVGMGVGASLAGGCTVGNGMVQTSLFSYQGWVALLFMALGVGVAAKLWLKPAEAPTSAEDEVLDDAASHGVAESVTVGAPQRPAGGRGGDGAAVAGNFQVATGLVTVAGKKKAKAREIGQGRYFLDQMGAVCPFPLIETKDVLDSLDAGEELVIDFDCTQGTETIPRWAAENGHEVTDFHAKGDAGWQITIRK
;
A
#
# COMPACT_ATOMS: atom_id res chain seq x y z
N MET A 1 -19.84 -9.60 -25.56
CA MET A 1 -18.62 -8.77 -25.56
C MET A 1 -18.21 -8.29 -24.17
N ILE A 2 -19.13 -7.89 -23.27
CA ILE A 2 -18.81 -7.42 -21.89
C ILE A 2 -18.03 -8.47 -21.06
N VAL A 3 -18.26 -9.77 -21.29
CA VAL A 3 -17.53 -10.90 -20.66
C VAL A 3 -16.01 -10.83 -20.92
N THR A 4 -15.57 -10.22 -22.03
CA THR A 4 -14.14 -10.02 -22.28
C THR A 4 -13.49 -9.12 -21.22
N GLY A 5 -14.25 -8.20 -20.63
CA GLY A 5 -13.82 -7.40 -19.49
C GLY A 5 -13.55 -8.27 -18.27
N LEU A 6 -14.43 -9.24 -17.98
CA LEU A 6 -14.26 -10.19 -16.88
C LEU A 6 -13.01 -11.06 -17.10
N ALA A 7 -12.83 -11.60 -18.30
CA ALA A 7 -11.68 -12.42 -18.65
C ALA A 7 -10.36 -11.63 -18.55
N LEU A 8 -10.31 -10.43 -19.14
CA LEU A 8 -9.12 -9.57 -19.07
C LEU A 8 -8.85 -9.14 -17.64
N GLY A 9 -9.90 -8.80 -16.88
CA GLY A 9 -9.83 -8.46 -15.46
C GLY A 9 -9.27 -9.61 -14.64
N ALA A 10 -9.68 -10.85 -14.90
CA ALA A 10 -9.16 -12.02 -14.21
C ALA A 10 -7.66 -12.21 -14.46
N VAL A 11 -7.21 -12.10 -15.72
CA VAL A 11 -5.78 -12.17 -16.05
C VAL A 11 -5.02 -11.02 -15.40
N LEU A 12 -5.57 -9.81 -15.44
CA LEU A 12 -4.99 -8.63 -14.80
C LEU A 12 -4.87 -8.81 -13.28
N GLY A 13 -5.89 -9.35 -12.62
CA GLY A 13 -5.89 -9.67 -11.19
C GLY A 13 -4.82 -10.69 -10.82
N ILE A 14 -4.66 -11.74 -11.63
CA ILE A 14 -3.59 -12.75 -11.45
C ILE A 14 -2.21 -12.08 -11.55
N VAL A 15 -1.98 -11.27 -12.60
CA VAL A 15 -0.70 -10.60 -12.81
C VAL A 15 -0.40 -9.60 -11.69
N MET A 16 -1.39 -8.80 -11.27
CA MET A 16 -1.24 -7.82 -10.19
C MET A 16 -0.96 -8.47 -8.84
N GLN A 17 -1.67 -9.56 -8.52
CA GLN A 17 -1.47 -10.32 -7.29
C GLN A 17 -0.06 -10.93 -7.26
N ARG A 18 0.32 -11.64 -8.33
CA ARG A 18 1.62 -12.31 -8.43
C ARG A 18 2.79 -11.34 -8.49
N GLY A 19 2.63 -10.21 -9.16
CA GLY A 19 3.64 -9.15 -9.28
C GLY A 19 3.62 -8.15 -8.13
N ARG A 20 2.67 -8.29 -7.20
CA ARG A 20 2.41 -7.38 -6.07
C ARG A 20 2.40 -5.92 -6.50
N PHE A 21 1.78 -5.69 -7.65
CA PHE A 21 1.87 -4.46 -8.42
C PHE A 21 1.04 -3.35 -7.75
N CYS A 22 1.67 -2.59 -6.86
CA CYS A 22 1.01 -1.55 -6.08
C CYS A 22 1.66 -0.19 -6.34
N VAL A 23 0.94 0.69 -7.05
CA VAL A 23 1.39 2.05 -7.36
C VAL A 23 1.60 2.89 -6.09
N THR A 24 0.79 2.68 -5.04
CA THR A 24 1.02 3.33 -3.74
C THR A 24 2.39 3.00 -3.17
N GLY A 25 2.80 1.72 -3.23
CA GLY A 25 4.14 1.30 -2.82
C GLY A 25 5.21 1.98 -3.65
N MET A 26 5.07 1.98 -4.98
CA MET A 26 6.03 2.62 -5.89
C MET A 26 6.23 4.12 -5.59
N LEU A 27 5.14 4.86 -5.38
CA LEU A 27 5.21 6.30 -5.06
C LEU A 27 5.74 6.56 -3.65
N ARG A 28 5.38 5.72 -2.67
CA ARG A 28 5.82 5.85 -1.29
C ARG A 28 7.32 5.55 -1.14
N ASP A 29 7.80 4.51 -1.82
CA ASP A 29 9.19 4.06 -1.72
C ASP A 29 10.17 5.13 -2.27
N LEU A 30 9.72 6.01 -3.18
CA LEU A 30 10.46 7.19 -3.60
C LEU A 30 10.81 8.11 -2.42
N PHE A 31 9.88 8.30 -1.46
CA PHE A 31 10.08 9.19 -0.32
C PHE A 31 10.69 8.48 0.89
N LEU A 32 10.25 7.25 1.18
CA LEU A 32 10.71 6.50 2.36
C LEU A 32 12.04 5.78 2.13
N GLN A 33 12.20 5.12 0.99
CA GLN A 33 13.39 4.33 0.69
C GLN A 33 14.39 5.08 -0.20
N ARG A 34 14.01 6.24 -0.75
CA ARG A 34 14.79 6.99 -1.75
C ARG A 34 15.22 6.14 -2.95
N SER A 35 14.43 5.10 -3.25
CA SER A 35 14.69 4.14 -4.31
C SER A 35 13.78 4.42 -5.50
N TRP A 36 14.38 4.48 -6.70
CA TRP A 36 13.67 4.65 -7.97
C TRP A 36 13.29 3.32 -8.62
N ARG A 37 13.74 2.19 -8.04
CA ARG A 37 13.62 0.86 -8.64
C ARG A 37 12.17 0.50 -8.96
N THR A 38 11.27 0.64 -7.99
CA THR A 38 9.85 0.30 -8.14
C THR A 38 9.10 1.35 -8.97
N LEU A 39 9.54 2.61 -8.97
CA LEU A 39 9.00 3.67 -9.83
C LEU A 39 9.29 3.41 -11.31
N VAL A 40 10.45 2.82 -11.65
CA VAL A 40 10.75 2.39 -13.04
C VAL A 40 9.73 1.36 -13.54
N ALA A 41 9.14 0.53 -12.66
CA ALA A 41 8.06 -0.37 -13.05
C ALA A 41 6.82 0.39 -13.54
N LEU A 42 6.47 1.52 -12.90
CA LEU A 42 5.40 2.38 -13.38
C LEU A 42 5.75 2.99 -14.75
N PHE A 43 7.00 3.43 -14.94
CA PHE A 43 7.45 3.95 -16.25
C PHE A 43 7.40 2.87 -17.34
N ILE A 44 7.73 1.61 -17.03
CA ILE A 44 7.60 0.49 -17.96
C ILE A 44 6.15 0.34 -18.42
N VAL A 45 5.18 0.38 -17.50
CA VAL A 45 3.75 0.32 -17.88
C VAL A 45 3.38 1.48 -18.79
N ILE A 46 3.76 2.71 -18.43
CA ILE A 46 3.46 3.91 -19.22
C ILE A 46 4.10 3.83 -20.61
N ALA A 47 5.34 3.34 -20.72
CA ALA A 47 6.05 3.19 -21.98
C ALA A 47 5.39 2.14 -22.89
N VAL A 48 5.04 0.97 -22.34
CA VAL A 48 4.34 -0.08 -23.09
C VAL A 48 2.96 0.40 -23.55
N HIS A 49 2.21 1.10 -22.70
CA HIS A 49 0.94 1.72 -23.11
C HIS A 49 1.15 2.78 -24.19
N ALA A 50 2.13 3.67 -24.05
CA ALA A 50 2.34 4.77 -24.99
C ALA A 50 2.65 4.23 -26.40
N VAL A 51 3.52 3.23 -26.49
CA VAL A 51 3.84 2.55 -27.75
C VAL A 51 2.63 1.79 -28.29
N GLY A 52 1.92 1.04 -27.45
CA GLY A 52 0.76 0.26 -27.88
C GLY A 52 -0.41 1.13 -28.35
N ILE A 53 -0.72 2.22 -27.64
CA ILE A 53 -1.78 3.15 -28.02
C ILE A 53 -1.38 3.94 -29.27
N ALA A 54 -0.11 4.36 -29.40
CA ALA A 54 0.37 4.99 -30.63
C ALA A 54 0.23 4.07 -31.85
N ALA A 55 0.53 2.77 -31.68
CA ALA A 55 0.33 1.77 -32.72
C ALA A 55 -1.16 1.55 -33.06
N LEU A 56 -2.02 1.38 -32.05
CA LEU A 56 -3.45 1.17 -32.26
C LEU A 56 -4.14 2.39 -32.89
N THR A 57 -3.75 3.60 -32.47
CA THR A 57 -4.27 4.86 -33.04
C THR A 57 -3.77 5.04 -34.47
N GLY A 58 -2.48 4.75 -34.74
CA GLY A 58 -1.92 4.78 -36.09
C GLY A 58 -2.56 3.75 -37.04
N ALA A 59 -3.03 2.62 -36.51
CA ALA A 59 -3.77 1.61 -37.26
C ALA A 59 -5.26 1.94 -37.43
N GLY A 60 -5.76 3.05 -36.86
CA GLY A 60 -7.18 3.43 -36.92
C GLY A 60 -8.13 2.52 -36.13
N VAL A 61 -7.59 1.66 -35.25
CA VAL A 61 -8.40 0.71 -34.45
C VAL A 61 -9.13 1.43 -33.31
N ILE A 62 -8.54 2.51 -32.79
CA ILE A 62 -9.10 3.32 -31.70
C ILE A 62 -8.98 4.81 -31.98
N ALA A 63 -9.93 5.58 -31.45
CA ALA A 63 -9.89 7.04 -31.40
C ALA A 63 -9.87 7.46 -29.92
N PRO A 64 -8.67 7.64 -29.32
CA PRO A 64 -8.59 8.02 -27.92
C PRO A 64 -9.12 9.45 -27.73
N GLU A 65 -10.11 9.59 -26.84
CA GLU A 65 -10.59 10.89 -26.39
C GLU A 65 -9.70 11.38 -25.24
N ALA A 66 -8.86 12.37 -25.52
CA ALA A 66 -8.11 13.05 -24.48
C ALA A 66 -9.04 13.99 -23.71
N THR A 67 -9.19 13.74 -22.42
CA THR A 67 -10.00 14.59 -21.54
C THR A 67 -9.37 15.97 -21.39
N THR A 68 -10.20 17.01 -21.36
CA THR A 68 -9.73 18.38 -21.13
C THR A 68 -9.12 18.55 -19.74
N PHE A 69 -8.09 19.37 -19.66
CA PHE A 69 -7.33 19.60 -18.45
C PHE A 69 -8.03 20.61 -17.53
N LYS A 70 -8.42 20.10 -16.36
CA LYS A 70 -9.16 20.83 -15.32
C LYS A 70 -8.25 21.06 -14.11
N PRO A 71 -7.38 22.09 -14.13
CA PRO A 71 -6.23 22.19 -13.24
C PRO A 71 -6.60 22.13 -11.75
N ALA A 72 -7.58 22.90 -11.27
CA ALA A 72 -7.89 22.90 -9.85
C ALA A 72 -8.43 21.55 -9.35
N ALA A 73 -9.36 20.94 -10.09
CA ALA A 73 -9.90 19.63 -9.74
C ALA A 73 -8.81 18.54 -9.78
N VAL A 74 -7.90 18.61 -10.75
CA VAL A 74 -6.79 17.67 -10.90
C VAL A 74 -5.76 17.81 -9.79
N VAL A 75 -5.38 19.03 -9.44
CA VAL A 75 -4.42 19.33 -8.37
C VAL A 75 -4.97 18.93 -7.02
N ILE A 76 -6.17 19.43 -6.67
CA ILE A 76 -6.81 19.17 -5.37
C ILE A 76 -7.17 17.68 -5.27
N GLY A 77 -7.81 17.12 -6.30
CA GLY A 77 -8.21 15.72 -6.34
C GLY A 77 -7.02 14.77 -6.31
N GLY A 78 -5.97 15.05 -7.09
CA GLY A 78 -4.74 14.26 -7.10
C GLY A 78 -4.04 14.26 -5.76
N PHE A 79 -3.95 15.41 -5.09
CA PHE A 79 -3.35 15.52 -3.76
C PHE A 79 -4.15 14.77 -2.69
N ILE A 80 -5.47 14.96 -2.64
CA ILE A 80 -6.36 14.22 -1.72
C ILE A 80 -6.26 12.71 -1.98
N PHE A 81 -6.28 12.29 -3.25
CA PHE A 81 -6.12 10.89 -3.62
C PHE A 81 -4.78 10.33 -3.12
N GLY A 82 -3.69 11.07 -3.30
CA GLY A 82 -2.35 10.71 -2.84
C GLY A 82 -2.26 10.54 -1.32
N LEU A 83 -2.92 11.41 -0.54
CA LEU A 83 -3.02 11.24 0.92
C LEU A 83 -3.82 9.98 1.27
N ALA A 84 -4.97 9.79 0.61
CA ALA A 84 -5.93 8.77 0.93
C ALA A 84 -5.43 7.34 0.66
N ILE A 85 -4.66 7.13 -0.43
CA ILE A 85 -4.12 5.80 -0.76
C ILE A 85 -3.10 5.30 0.28
N VAL A 86 -2.46 6.19 1.04
CA VAL A 86 -1.58 5.81 2.16
C VAL A 86 -2.40 5.32 3.35
N LEU A 87 -3.49 6.01 3.70
CA LEU A 87 -4.39 5.61 4.78
C LEU A 87 -5.14 4.30 4.46
N ALA A 88 -5.62 4.16 3.23
CA ALA A 88 -6.27 2.95 2.75
C ALA A 88 -5.31 1.75 2.67
N GLY A 89 -3.99 1.99 2.68
CA GLY A 89 -2.97 0.96 2.49
C GLY A 89 -2.92 0.39 1.07
N GLY A 90 -3.58 1.01 0.08
CA GLY A 90 -3.66 0.50 -1.29
C GLY A 90 -4.10 1.57 -2.30
N CYS A 91 -3.71 1.42 -3.56
CA CYS A 91 -4.25 2.24 -4.65
C CYS A 91 -5.56 1.61 -5.16
N ALA A 92 -6.29 2.27 -6.07
CA ALA A 92 -7.58 1.77 -6.55
C ALA A 92 -7.55 0.29 -7.02
N SER A 93 -6.64 -0.07 -7.94
CA SER A 93 -6.47 -1.47 -8.36
C SER A 93 -5.89 -2.35 -7.24
N GLY A 94 -5.03 -1.77 -6.39
CA GLY A 94 -4.48 -2.41 -5.19
C GLY A 94 -5.56 -2.91 -4.24
N THR A 95 -6.53 -2.06 -3.94
CA THR A 95 -7.65 -2.37 -3.06
C THR A 95 -8.51 -3.49 -3.64
N TRP A 96 -8.73 -3.52 -4.96
CA TRP A 96 -9.44 -4.61 -5.64
C TRP A 96 -8.71 -5.96 -5.55
N TYR A 97 -7.43 -6.03 -5.94
CA TYR A 97 -6.74 -7.32 -5.96
C TYR A 97 -6.45 -7.83 -4.52
N ARG A 98 -6.13 -6.94 -3.57
CA ARG A 98 -5.90 -7.29 -2.15
C ARG A 98 -7.18 -7.69 -1.43
N SER A 99 -8.34 -7.21 -1.90
CA SER A 99 -9.62 -7.73 -1.44
C SER A 99 -9.76 -9.22 -1.77
N GLY A 100 -9.26 -9.66 -2.94
CA GLY A 100 -9.21 -11.08 -3.30
C GLY A 100 -8.17 -11.90 -2.53
N GLU A 101 -7.16 -11.27 -1.93
CA GLU A 101 -6.19 -11.93 -1.02
C GLU A 101 -6.77 -12.18 0.39
N GLY A 102 -7.93 -11.59 0.72
CA GLY A 102 -8.62 -11.75 2.01
C GLY A 102 -8.36 -10.63 3.02
N LEU A 103 -7.87 -9.46 2.60
CA LEU A 103 -7.63 -8.36 3.54
C LEU A 103 -8.91 -7.57 3.83
N VAL A 104 -9.47 -7.71 5.03
CA VAL A 104 -10.73 -7.06 5.43
C VAL A 104 -10.60 -5.54 5.42
N GLY A 105 -9.43 -4.98 5.77
CA GLY A 105 -9.18 -3.54 5.64
C GLY A 105 -9.34 -3.04 4.19
N SER A 106 -8.93 -3.86 3.20
CA SER A 106 -9.16 -3.53 1.78
C SER A 106 -10.63 -3.63 1.40
N TRP A 107 -11.42 -4.51 2.01
CA TRP A 107 -12.87 -4.56 1.77
C TRP A 107 -13.57 -3.29 2.24
N ILE A 108 -13.22 -2.83 3.45
CA ILE A 108 -13.75 -1.57 4.02
C ILE A 108 -13.39 -0.40 3.10
N ALA A 109 -12.11 -0.28 2.74
CA ALA A 109 -11.64 0.78 1.85
C ALA A 109 -12.30 0.71 0.47
N LEU A 110 -12.50 -0.49 -0.08
CA LEU A 110 -13.14 -0.70 -1.38
C LEU A 110 -14.59 -0.24 -1.38
N ILE A 111 -15.37 -0.66 -0.38
CA ILE A 111 -16.78 -0.27 -0.25
C ILE A 111 -16.89 1.26 -0.15
N MET A 112 -16.10 1.88 0.73
CA MET A 112 -16.10 3.33 0.91
C MET A 112 -15.61 4.07 -0.33
N TYR A 113 -14.65 3.53 -1.07
CA TYR A 113 -14.19 4.04 -2.35
C TYR A 113 -15.28 4.01 -3.42
N CYS A 114 -15.97 2.88 -3.58
CA CYS A 114 -17.07 2.73 -4.55
C CYS A 114 -18.23 3.70 -4.22
N LEU A 115 -18.63 3.77 -2.95
CA LEU A 115 -19.71 4.64 -2.47
C LEU A 115 -19.38 6.12 -2.67
N SER A 116 -18.20 6.57 -2.24
CA SER A 116 -17.80 7.98 -2.38
C SER A 116 -17.57 8.38 -3.84
N ALA A 117 -17.05 7.47 -4.68
CA ALA A 117 -16.93 7.72 -6.12
C ALA A 117 -18.31 7.81 -6.79
N ALA A 118 -19.27 6.96 -6.43
CA ALA A 118 -20.65 7.05 -6.90
C ALA A 118 -21.31 8.35 -6.44
N ALA A 119 -21.19 8.71 -5.16
CA ALA A 119 -21.75 9.94 -4.60
C ALA A 119 -21.25 11.21 -5.32
N MET A 120 -19.98 11.23 -5.73
CA MET A 120 -19.35 12.35 -6.45
C MET A 120 -19.67 12.41 -7.94
N LYS A 121 -19.93 11.26 -8.58
CA LYS A 121 -20.14 11.19 -10.03
C LYS A 121 -21.60 11.21 -10.45
N THR A 122 -22.48 10.62 -9.64
CA THR A 122 -23.90 10.43 -9.97
C THR A 122 -24.83 10.75 -8.80
N GLY A 123 -24.29 10.97 -7.61
CA GLY A 123 -25.05 11.18 -6.38
C GLY A 123 -25.13 12.65 -5.96
N PRO A 124 -25.33 12.90 -4.66
CA PRO A 124 -25.61 14.24 -4.13
C PRO A 124 -24.42 15.21 -4.22
N LEU A 125 -23.19 14.70 -4.37
CA LEU A 125 -21.97 15.52 -4.45
C LEU A 125 -21.59 15.89 -5.88
N THR A 126 -22.43 15.56 -6.87
CA THR A 126 -22.17 15.87 -8.29
C THR A 126 -21.99 17.36 -8.52
N GLY A 127 -22.82 18.22 -7.90
CA GLY A 127 -22.69 19.67 -8.04
C GLY A 127 -21.35 20.21 -7.53
N PHE A 128 -20.81 19.63 -6.44
CA PHE A 128 -19.48 19.99 -5.95
C PHE A 128 -18.36 19.53 -6.90
N ASN A 129 -18.48 18.30 -7.42
CA ASN A 129 -17.55 17.76 -8.40
C ASN A 129 -17.52 18.60 -9.68
N GLU A 130 -18.69 18.97 -10.20
CA GLU A 130 -18.83 19.82 -11.38
C GLU A 130 -18.32 21.24 -11.15
N PHE A 131 -18.60 21.84 -9.98
CA PHE A 131 -18.11 23.16 -9.63
C PHE A 131 -16.57 23.23 -9.71
N LEU A 132 -15.87 22.30 -9.07
CA LEU A 132 -14.41 22.26 -9.14
C LEU A 132 -13.89 21.92 -10.55
N ARG A 133 -14.66 21.13 -11.31
CA ARG A 133 -14.36 20.74 -12.69
C ARG A 133 -14.84 21.75 -13.73
N SER A 134 -15.40 22.89 -13.33
CA SER A 134 -15.87 23.94 -14.24
C SER A 134 -14.72 24.78 -14.80
N TRP A 135 -13.61 24.86 -14.08
CA TRP A 135 -12.39 25.53 -14.53
C TRP A 135 -11.64 24.63 -15.52
N ASP A 136 -12.03 24.76 -16.79
CA ASP A 136 -11.45 24.07 -17.91
C ASP A 136 -10.51 24.99 -18.68
N THR A 137 -9.32 24.48 -19.02
CA THR A 137 -8.31 25.20 -19.81
C THR A 137 -8.43 24.93 -21.31
N GLY A 138 -9.22 23.94 -21.72
CA GLY A 138 -9.35 23.46 -23.10
C GLY A 138 -8.13 22.67 -23.60
N TRP A 139 -7.06 22.58 -22.81
CA TRP A 139 -5.86 21.83 -23.18
C TRP A 139 -6.09 20.34 -22.93
N THR A 140 -5.63 19.48 -23.83
CA THR A 140 -5.88 18.03 -23.75
C THR A 140 -4.57 17.29 -23.53
N ASP A 141 -3.74 17.23 -24.56
CA ASP A 141 -2.47 16.52 -24.55
C ASP A 141 -1.35 17.23 -25.30
N LEU A 142 -0.10 16.88 -24.97
CA LEU A 142 1.10 17.45 -25.56
C LEU A 142 1.15 17.23 -27.10
N PRO A 143 0.88 16.02 -27.64
CA PRO A 143 0.85 15.79 -29.09
C PRO A 143 -0.05 16.76 -29.86
N ARG A 144 -1.29 16.98 -29.39
CA ARG A 144 -2.23 17.90 -30.03
C ARG A 144 -1.80 19.36 -29.91
N THR A 145 -1.27 19.78 -28.75
CA THR A 145 -0.79 21.15 -28.56
C THR A 145 0.39 21.50 -29.47
N PHE A 146 1.29 20.56 -29.72
CA PHE A 146 2.43 20.76 -30.63
C PHE A 146 2.14 20.37 -32.08
N GLY A 147 0.99 19.76 -32.38
CA GLY A 147 0.66 19.26 -33.72
C GLY A 147 1.59 18.13 -34.19
N VAL A 148 2.21 17.39 -33.26
CA VAL A 148 3.14 16.30 -33.55
C VAL A 148 2.54 14.93 -33.23
N SER A 149 3.04 13.89 -33.88
CA SER A 149 2.61 12.52 -33.60
C SER A 149 3.01 12.07 -32.18
N LEU A 150 2.17 11.24 -31.55
CA LEU A 150 2.42 10.62 -30.24
C LEU A 150 3.77 9.87 -30.18
N TRP A 151 4.24 9.35 -31.31
CA TRP A 151 5.54 8.65 -31.43
C TRP A 151 6.74 9.50 -31.01
N TRP A 152 6.68 10.82 -31.21
CA TRP A 152 7.76 11.74 -30.80
C TRP A 152 7.97 11.77 -29.28
N PHE A 153 6.95 11.46 -28.51
CA PHE A 153 7.04 11.36 -27.05
C PHE A 153 7.19 9.91 -26.59
N ALA A 154 6.49 8.97 -27.22
CA ALA A 154 6.49 7.56 -26.84
C ALA A 154 7.88 6.91 -27.02
N ILE A 155 8.58 7.16 -28.13
CA ILE A 155 9.89 6.53 -28.41
C ILE A 155 10.96 7.00 -27.41
N PRO A 156 11.21 8.32 -27.22
CA PRO A 156 12.21 8.77 -26.25
C PRO A 156 11.89 8.31 -24.83
N PHE A 157 10.62 8.33 -24.44
CA PHE A 157 10.21 7.84 -23.11
C PHE A 157 10.45 6.35 -22.94
N ALA A 158 10.15 5.53 -23.96
CA ALA A 158 10.42 4.09 -23.94
C ALA A 158 11.93 3.78 -23.91
N LEU A 159 12.75 4.52 -24.66
CA LEU A 159 14.21 4.38 -24.63
C LEU A 159 14.78 4.76 -23.26
N PHE A 160 14.35 5.88 -22.67
CA PHE A 160 14.74 6.28 -21.33
C PHE A 160 14.36 5.23 -20.28
N THR A 161 13.13 4.71 -20.37
CA THR A 161 12.64 3.67 -19.47
C THR A 161 13.42 2.37 -19.61
N GLY A 162 13.74 1.96 -20.85
CA GLY A 162 14.56 0.78 -21.11
C GLY A 162 15.98 0.92 -20.56
N TRP A 163 16.60 2.09 -20.73
CA TRP A 163 17.90 2.41 -20.14
C TRP A 163 17.86 2.36 -18.60
N ALA A 164 16.85 2.98 -18.00
CA ALA A 164 16.69 2.99 -16.54
C ALA A 164 16.47 1.57 -16.00
N ALA A 165 15.60 0.78 -16.65
CA ALA A 165 15.34 -0.61 -16.29
C ALA A 165 16.60 -1.47 -16.38
N ASN A 166 17.36 -1.36 -17.48
CA ASN A 166 18.62 -2.08 -17.65
C ASN A 166 19.65 -1.70 -16.55
N ARG A 167 19.75 -0.41 -16.21
CA ARG A 167 20.65 0.05 -15.12
C ARG A 167 20.28 -0.56 -13.77
N PHE A 168 18.99 -0.67 -13.45
CA PHE A 168 18.55 -1.29 -12.20
C PHE A 168 18.72 -2.81 -12.21
N LEU A 169 18.44 -3.48 -13.33
CA LEU A 169 18.67 -4.92 -13.48
C LEU A 169 20.17 -5.28 -13.33
N GLN A 170 21.06 -4.48 -13.91
CA GLN A 170 22.51 -4.67 -13.74
C GLN A 170 22.93 -4.47 -12.28
N ARG A 171 22.35 -3.49 -11.57
CA ARG A 171 22.60 -3.28 -10.14
C ARG A 171 22.08 -4.44 -9.29
N GLU A 172 20.90 -4.97 -9.60
CA GLU A 172 20.36 -6.16 -8.91
C GLU A 172 21.20 -7.40 -9.17
N ALA A 173 21.71 -7.59 -10.39
CA ALA A 173 22.59 -8.70 -10.73
C ALA A 173 23.95 -8.61 -10.01
N ALA A 174 24.42 -7.39 -9.71
CA ALA A 174 25.65 -7.14 -8.95
C ALA A 174 25.43 -7.13 -7.43
N ALA A 175 24.18 -7.08 -6.96
CA ALA A 175 23.85 -7.05 -5.54
C ALA A 175 24.03 -8.43 -4.88
N PRO A 176 24.27 -8.49 -3.56
CA PRO A 176 24.32 -9.74 -2.83
C PRO A 176 23.02 -10.55 -3.00
N LYS A 177 23.14 -11.88 -3.00
CA LYS A 177 22.01 -12.77 -3.21
C LYS A 177 20.95 -12.56 -2.12
N VAL A 178 19.79 -12.06 -2.53
CA VAL A 178 18.64 -11.87 -1.64
C VAL A 178 18.11 -13.24 -1.21
N ALA A 179 17.89 -13.43 0.09
CA ALA A 179 17.28 -14.64 0.60
C ALA A 179 15.90 -14.85 -0.04
N SER A 180 15.65 -16.06 -0.53
CA SER A 180 14.40 -16.42 -1.19
C SER A 180 13.69 -17.51 -0.40
N LEU A 181 12.36 -17.43 -0.33
CA LEU A 181 11.53 -18.51 0.21
C LEU A 181 11.91 -19.86 -0.42
N GLY A 182 12.23 -20.83 0.42
CA GLY A 182 12.38 -22.23 0.01
C GLY A 182 11.06 -22.78 -0.54
N GLY A 183 11.08 -23.44 -1.70
CA GLY A 183 9.89 -24.06 -2.29
C GLY A 183 9.83 -24.05 -3.83
N SER A 184 8.70 -24.52 -4.37
CA SER A 184 8.45 -24.61 -5.81
C SER A 184 8.55 -23.23 -6.49
N ARG A 185 9.17 -23.19 -7.69
CA ARG A 185 9.25 -21.97 -8.54
C ARG A 185 7.89 -21.32 -8.77
N TRP A 186 6.81 -22.10 -8.72
CA TRP A 186 5.44 -21.61 -8.89
C TRP A 186 4.98 -20.68 -7.76
N LYS A 187 5.49 -20.84 -6.53
CA LYS A 187 5.13 -19.99 -5.37
C LYS A 187 5.92 -18.69 -5.31
N ARG A 188 6.90 -18.49 -6.19
CA ARG A 188 7.70 -17.25 -6.22
C ARG A 188 6.89 -16.11 -6.85
N PRO A 189 6.95 -14.90 -6.28
CA PRO A 189 6.32 -13.74 -6.88
C PRO A 189 6.97 -13.41 -8.24
N LEU A 190 6.17 -12.81 -9.13
CA LEU A 190 6.63 -12.37 -10.44
C LEU A 190 7.51 -11.13 -10.27
N HIS A 191 8.61 -11.06 -11.01
CA HIS A 191 9.47 -9.89 -10.98
C HIS A 191 8.68 -8.61 -11.32
N VAL A 192 8.86 -7.53 -10.54
CA VAL A 192 8.08 -6.30 -10.68
C VAL A 192 8.09 -5.70 -12.10
N TYR A 193 9.22 -5.81 -12.81
CA TYR A 193 9.32 -5.36 -14.21
C TYR A 193 8.58 -6.28 -15.19
N ALA A 194 8.57 -7.59 -14.96
CA ALA A 194 7.79 -8.51 -15.77
C ALA A 194 6.28 -8.29 -15.55
N ALA A 195 5.88 -8.06 -14.30
CA ALA A 195 4.52 -7.66 -13.96
C ALA A 195 4.13 -6.34 -14.63
N ALA A 196 5.02 -5.35 -14.65
CA ALA A 196 4.79 -4.08 -15.33
C ALA A 196 4.58 -4.26 -16.85
N VAL A 197 5.43 -5.04 -17.52
CA VAL A 197 5.23 -5.32 -18.96
C VAL A 197 3.89 -6.02 -19.19
N ALA A 198 3.56 -7.03 -18.39
CA ALA A 198 2.29 -7.75 -18.52
C ALA A 198 1.07 -6.85 -18.28
N VAL A 199 1.09 -6.01 -17.23
CA VAL A 199 0.03 -5.02 -16.96
C VAL A 199 -0.09 -4.03 -18.13
N GLY A 200 1.03 -3.54 -18.67
CA GLY A 200 1.04 -2.66 -19.83
C GLY A 200 0.44 -3.31 -21.08
N VAL A 201 0.85 -4.53 -21.41
CA VAL A 201 0.29 -5.28 -22.56
C VAL A 201 -1.21 -5.51 -22.39
N LEU A 202 -1.64 -5.94 -21.19
CA LEU A 202 -3.06 -6.13 -20.90
C LEU A 202 -3.86 -4.83 -21.03
N GLY A 203 -3.28 -3.69 -20.65
CA GLY A 203 -3.94 -2.41 -20.82
C GLY A 203 -3.98 -1.92 -22.26
N VAL A 204 -3.00 -2.27 -23.11
CA VAL A 204 -3.10 -2.07 -24.57
C VAL A 204 -4.23 -2.92 -25.15
N ILE A 205 -4.35 -4.20 -24.75
CA ILE A 205 -5.42 -5.11 -25.19
C ILE A 205 -6.80 -4.64 -24.71
N ALA A 206 -6.87 -3.99 -23.54
CA ALA A 206 -8.12 -3.47 -22.99
C ALA A 206 -8.78 -2.42 -23.89
N TRP A 207 -8.02 -1.61 -24.62
CA TRP A 207 -8.54 -0.57 -25.51
C TRP A 207 -9.49 -1.11 -26.60
N PRO A 208 -9.06 -2.01 -27.52
CA PRO A 208 -9.95 -2.53 -28.56
C PRO A 208 -11.12 -3.33 -27.97
N LEU A 209 -10.91 -4.06 -26.87
CA LEU A 209 -11.97 -4.83 -26.22
C LEU A 209 -13.04 -3.93 -25.58
N SER A 210 -12.64 -2.82 -24.97
CA SER A 210 -13.54 -1.81 -24.43
C SER A 210 -14.24 -1.03 -25.55
N ALA A 211 -13.50 -0.60 -26.58
CA ALA A 211 -14.04 0.12 -27.73
C ALA A 211 -15.13 -0.69 -28.45
N ALA A 212 -14.93 -2.00 -28.60
CA ALA A 212 -15.92 -2.92 -29.16
C ALA A 212 -17.24 -3.01 -28.37
N THR A 213 -17.29 -2.47 -27.15
CA THR A 213 -18.51 -2.37 -26.32
C THR A 213 -19.11 -0.97 -26.28
N GLY A 214 -18.59 -0.02 -27.08
CA GLY A 214 -19.04 1.38 -27.09
C GLY A 214 -18.30 2.28 -26.10
N ARG A 215 -17.32 1.76 -25.34
CA ARG A 215 -16.48 2.54 -24.42
C ARG A 215 -15.08 2.72 -25.00
N ASN A 216 -14.83 3.86 -25.65
CA ASN A 216 -13.53 4.25 -26.22
C ASN A 216 -12.53 4.75 -25.16
N ASP A 217 -12.28 3.94 -24.15
CA ASP A 217 -11.35 4.27 -23.06
C ASP A 217 -10.59 3.02 -22.62
N GLY A 218 -9.39 3.21 -22.08
CA GLY A 218 -8.49 2.14 -21.66
C GLY A 218 -8.86 1.52 -20.30
N LEU A 219 -7.85 1.05 -19.56
CA LEU A 219 -8.05 0.56 -18.20
C LEU A 219 -8.58 1.66 -17.27
N GLY A 220 -9.69 1.39 -16.60
CA GLY A 220 -10.28 2.30 -15.61
C GLY A 220 -10.83 1.51 -14.43
N ILE A 221 -10.63 2.04 -13.22
CA ILE A 221 -11.12 1.40 -11.98
C ILE A 221 -12.22 2.26 -11.34
N THR A 222 -12.05 3.59 -11.28
CA THR A 222 -12.95 4.47 -10.52
C THR A 222 -14.37 4.53 -11.08
N THR A 223 -14.52 4.75 -12.40
CA THR A 223 -15.86 4.82 -13.01
C THR A 223 -16.58 3.47 -12.92
N PRO A 224 -15.94 2.33 -13.25
CA PRO A 224 -16.55 1.02 -13.02
C PRO A 224 -16.92 0.73 -11.57
N SER A 225 -16.06 1.11 -10.62
CA SER A 225 -16.35 0.90 -9.18
C SER A 225 -17.58 1.70 -8.73
N ALA A 226 -17.73 2.93 -9.25
CA ALA A 226 -18.92 3.75 -9.01
C ALA A 226 -20.16 3.17 -9.71
N ASN A 227 -20.03 2.71 -10.96
CA ASN A 227 -21.13 2.09 -11.71
C ASN A 227 -21.61 0.80 -11.04
N LEU A 228 -20.70 -0.01 -10.49
CA LEU A 228 -21.06 -1.19 -9.70
C LEU A 228 -21.86 -0.79 -8.45
N ALA A 229 -21.42 0.22 -7.69
CA ALA A 229 -22.17 0.71 -6.53
C ALA A 229 -23.56 1.26 -6.92
N ASN A 230 -23.65 2.03 -8.00
CA ASN A 230 -24.93 2.51 -8.52
C ASN A 230 -25.84 1.34 -8.90
N TRP A 231 -25.35 0.37 -9.66
CA TRP A 231 -26.12 -0.82 -10.03
C TRP A 231 -26.66 -1.57 -8.81
N THR A 232 -25.84 -1.74 -7.75
CA THR A 232 -26.30 -2.41 -6.53
C THR A 232 -27.42 -1.66 -5.81
N VAL A 233 -27.50 -0.34 -5.95
CA VAL A 233 -28.51 0.49 -5.28
C VAL A 233 -29.75 0.69 -6.16
N THR A 234 -29.58 0.92 -7.45
CA THR A 234 -30.66 1.30 -8.37
C THR A 234 -31.22 0.12 -9.18
N GLY A 235 -30.48 -1.00 -9.28
CA GLY A 235 -30.82 -2.12 -10.16
C GLY A 235 -30.68 -1.83 -11.66
N ASP A 236 -30.11 -0.67 -12.02
CA ASP A 236 -30.01 -0.22 -13.41
C ASP A 236 -28.96 -1.02 -14.20
N ALA A 237 -29.45 -1.94 -15.04
CA ALA A 237 -28.61 -2.84 -15.83
C ALA A 237 -27.65 -2.10 -16.80
N GLU A 238 -27.94 -0.86 -17.20
CA GLU A 238 -27.06 -0.08 -18.08
C GLU A 238 -25.73 0.27 -17.39
N ARG A 239 -25.71 0.29 -16.05
CA ARG A 239 -24.49 0.50 -15.26
C ARG A 239 -23.57 -0.71 -15.28
N MET A 240 -24.04 -1.88 -15.70
CA MET A 240 -23.24 -3.10 -15.80
C MET A 240 -22.41 -3.12 -17.10
N ASP A 241 -21.44 -2.21 -17.20
CA ASP A 241 -20.61 -2.05 -18.38
C ASP A 241 -19.37 -2.98 -18.41
N TRP A 242 -18.59 -2.90 -19.50
CA TRP A 242 -17.36 -3.67 -19.68
C TRP A 242 -16.33 -3.43 -18.57
N GLY A 243 -16.25 -2.20 -18.07
CA GLY A 243 -15.38 -1.84 -16.97
C GLY A 243 -15.83 -2.44 -15.64
N VAL A 244 -17.13 -2.57 -15.39
CA VAL A 244 -17.64 -3.24 -14.18
C VAL A 244 -17.22 -4.71 -14.19
N MET A 245 -17.36 -5.38 -15.33
CA MET A 245 -16.86 -6.74 -15.51
C MET A 245 -15.33 -6.82 -15.31
N LEU A 246 -14.58 -5.81 -15.76
CA LEU A 246 -13.13 -5.72 -15.53
C LEU A 246 -12.79 -5.72 -14.04
N VAL A 247 -13.41 -4.87 -13.23
CA VAL A 247 -13.07 -4.77 -11.80
C VAL A 247 -13.50 -6.02 -11.02
N LEU A 248 -14.65 -6.63 -11.35
CA LEU A 248 -15.06 -7.92 -10.81
C LEU A 248 -14.10 -9.03 -11.23
N GLY A 249 -13.60 -8.98 -12.46
CA GLY A 249 -12.58 -9.88 -12.96
C GLY A 249 -11.29 -9.80 -12.14
N ILE A 250 -10.83 -8.58 -11.82
CA ILE A 250 -9.64 -8.37 -10.98
C ILE A 250 -9.79 -9.08 -9.63
N LEU A 251 -10.96 -8.95 -9.00
CA LEU A 251 -11.26 -9.61 -7.72
C LEU A 251 -11.19 -11.14 -7.82
N VAL A 252 -11.85 -11.72 -8.83
CA VAL A 252 -11.89 -13.17 -9.05
C VAL A 252 -10.50 -13.70 -9.40
N GLY A 253 -9.78 -13.02 -10.29
CA GLY A 253 -8.45 -13.40 -10.72
C GLY A 253 -7.42 -13.37 -9.59
N SER A 254 -7.45 -12.31 -8.76
CA SER A 254 -6.54 -12.23 -7.62
C SER A 254 -6.87 -13.26 -6.54
N TRP A 255 -8.16 -13.58 -6.32
CA TRP A 255 -8.57 -14.66 -5.42
C TRP A 255 -8.08 -16.04 -5.90
N ILE A 256 -8.23 -16.35 -7.19
CA ILE A 256 -7.70 -17.60 -7.78
C ILE A 256 -6.18 -17.67 -7.62
N ALA A 257 -5.47 -16.58 -7.91
CA ALA A 257 -4.02 -16.52 -7.77
C ALA A 257 -3.58 -16.72 -6.31
N ALA A 258 -4.18 -16.00 -5.37
CA ALA A 258 -3.87 -16.09 -3.94
C ALA A 258 -4.15 -17.50 -3.38
N ARG A 259 -5.22 -18.16 -3.82
CA ARG A 259 -5.52 -19.53 -3.41
C ARG A 259 -4.52 -20.53 -4.01
N ALA A 260 -4.13 -20.34 -5.28
CA ALA A 260 -3.17 -21.20 -5.97
C ALA A 260 -1.75 -21.08 -5.39
N THR A 261 -1.37 -19.92 -4.85
CA THR A 261 -0.07 -19.70 -4.19
C THR A 261 -0.07 -20.06 -2.70
N GLY A 262 -1.25 -20.21 -2.09
CA GLY A 262 -1.41 -20.40 -0.64
C GLY A 262 -1.24 -19.11 0.17
N GLU A 263 -1.45 -17.95 -0.47
CA GLU A 263 -1.36 -16.61 0.12
C GLU A 263 -2.73 -16.05 0.57
N PHE A 264 -3.82 -16.75 0.24
CA PHE A 264 -5.17 -16.39 0.68
C PHE A 264 -5.37 -16.67 2.17
N ARG A 265 -5.67 -15.61 2.92
CA ARG A 265 -6.08 -15.69 4.33
C ARG A 265 -6.90 -14.47 4.68
N VAL A 266 -8.01 -14.69 5.39
CA VAL A 266 -8.82 -13.59 5.91
C VAL A 266 -8.06 -12.93 7.06
N ARG A 267 -7.66 -11.67 6.86
CA ARG A 267 -6.89 -10.88 7.83
C ARG A 267 -7.75 -9.73 8.33
N LEU A 268 -8.05 -9.73 9.62
CA LEU A 268 -8.81 -8.66 10.26
C LEU A 268 -7.87 -7.51 10.65
N PRO A 269 -8.18 -6.26 10.26
CA PRO A 269 -7.44 -5.10 10.75
C PRO A 269 -7.79 -4.83 12.22
N ASP A 270 -6.88 -4.15 12.92
CA ASP A 270 -7.19 -3.52 14.20
C ASP A 270 -8.16 -2.34 14.02
N ALA A 271 -8.70 -1.82 15.13
CA ALA A 271 -9.66 -0.72 15.09
C ALA A 271 -9.08 0.54 14.43
N THR A 272 -7.80 0.83 14.66
CA THR A 272 -7.12 1.99 14.07
C THR A 272 -7.02 1.85 12.56
N GLN A 273 -6.59 0.68 12.05
CA GLN A 273 -6.49 0.44 10.62
C GLN A 273 -7.87 0.37 9.96
N ALA A 274 -8.92 -0.10 10.65
CA ALA A 274 -10.28 -0.06 10.15
C ALA A 274 -10.74 1.39 9.89
N VAL A 275 -10.53 2.31 10.84
CA VAL A 275 -10.85 3.73 10.68
C VAL A 275 -10.02 4.36 9.55
N ARG A 276 -8.71 4.07 9.48
CA ARG A 276 -7.85 4.53 8.38
C ARG A 276 -8.34 4.03 7.03
N SER A 277 -8.87 2.81 6.96
CA SER A 277 -9.43 2.22 5.74
C SER A 277 -10.72 2.91 5.31
N VAL A 278 -11.59 3.30 6.25
CA VAL A 278 -12.79 4.11 5.96
C VAL A 278 -12.40 5.47 5.40
N VAL A 279 -11.57 6.23 6.14
CA VAL A 279 -11.15 7.58 5.76
C VAL A 279 -10.38 7.56 4.43
N GLY A 280 -9.48 6.58 4.27
CA GLY A 280 -8.75 6.35 3.03
C GLY A 280 -9.66 5.99 1.85
N GLY A 281 -10.63 5.10 2.05
CA GLY A 281 -11.59 4.74 1.00
C GLY A 281 -12.42 5.93 0.52
N VAL A 282 -12.98 6.72 1.46
CA VAL A 282 -13.72 7.95 1.13
C VAL A 282 -12.83 8.95 0.39
N GLY A 283 -11.63 9.22 0.91
CA GLY A 283 -10.68 10.14 0.29
C GLY A 283 -10.24 9.69 -1.11
N MET A 284 -10.10 8.38 -1.33
CA MET A 284 -9.81 7.81 -2.65
C MET A 284 -10.93 8.07 -3.65
N GLY A 285 -12.20 7.92 -3.25
CA GLY A 285 -13.32 8.09 -4.19
C GLY A 285 -13.58 9.55 -4.52
N VAL A 286 -13.48 10.43 -3.51
CA VAL A 286 -13.54 11.89 -3.70
C VAL A 286 -12.37 12.37 -4.57
N GLY A 287 -11.13 12.03 -4.19
CA GLY A 287 -9.93 12.46 -4.89
C GLY A 287 -9.89 11.97 -6.34
N ALA A 288 -10.22 10.69 -6.59
CA ALA A 288 -10.24 10.14 -7.95
C ALA A 288 -11.36 10.72 -8.82
N SER A 289 -12.49 11.13 -8.23
CA SER A 289 -13.60 11.73 -8.97
C SER A 289 -13.28 13.18 -9.39
N LEU A 290 -12.69 13.96 -8.48
CA LEU A 290 -12.19 15.31 -8.75
C LEU A 290 -11.07 15.29 -9.78
N ALA A 291 -10.08 14.40 -9.60
CA ALA A 291 -8.95 14.31 -10.50
C ALA A 291 -9.32 13.79 -11.91
N GLY A 292 -10.53 13.27 -12.10
CA GLY A 292 -10.95 12.64 -13.35
C GLY A 292 -10.43 11.20 -13.52
N GLY A 293 -9.66 10.67 -12.57
CA GLY A 293 -9.11 9.32 -12.62
C GLY A 293 -8.28 8.97 -11.38
N CYS A 294 -8.13 7.66 -11.12
CA CYS A 294 -7.18 7.13 -10.13
C CYS A 294 -5.79 6.91 -10.74
N THR A 295 -4.88 6.29 -9.99
CA THR A 295 -3.54 5.90 -10.47
C THR A 295 -3.55 5.03 -11.73
N VAL A 296 -4.59 4.24 -11.98
CA VAL A 296 -4.72 3.46 -13.22
C VAL A 296 -5.11 4.36 -14.39
N GLY A 297 -6.23 5.07 -14.27
CA GLY A 297 -6.74 5.92 -15.34
C GLY A 297 -5.82 7.10 -15.63
N ASN A 298 -5.55 7.93 -14.62
CA ASN A 298 -4.68 9.10 -14.80
C ASN A 298 -3.19 8.73 -14.82
N GLY A 299 -2.77 7.87 -13.90
CA GLY A 299 -1.33 7.59 -13.71
C GLY A 299 -0.72 6.64 -14.73
N MET A 300 -1.49 5.73 -15.35
CA MET A 300 -0.98 4.78 -16.34
C MET A 300 -1.53 5.02 -17.75
N VAL A 301 -2.83 5.29 -17.91
CA VAL A 301 -3.45 5.45 -19.23
C VAL A 301 -3.27 6.87 -19.76
N GLN A 302 -3.68 7.89 -19.02
CA GLN A 302 -3.61 9.29 -19.47
C GLN A 302 -2.18 9.83 -19.59
N THR A 303 -1.26 9.41 -18.71
CA THR A 303 0.18 9.70 -18.84
C THR A 303 0.79 9.11 -20.11
N SER A 304 0.32 7.93 -20.55
CA SER A 304 0.77 7.29 -21.79
C SER A 304 0.27 7.99 -23.06
N LEU A 305 -0.85 8.72 -22.97
CA LEU A 305 -1.33 9.67 -23.97
C LEU A 305 -0.59 11.03 -23.90
N PHE A 306 0.34 11.20 -22.95
CA PHE A 306 1.01 12.46 -22.66
C PHE A 306 0.04 13.63 -22.39
N SER A 307 -1.08 13.32 -21.71
CA SER A 307 -2.06 14.36 -21.34
C SER A 307 -1.59 15.20 -20.15
N TYR A 308 -1.93 16.49 -20.17
CA TYR A 308 -1.62 17.40 -19.07
C TYR A 308 -2.27 16.93 -17.77
N GLN A 309 -3.52 16.46 -17.86
CA GLN A 309 -4.25 15.88 -16.74
C GLN A 309 -3.50 14.70 -16.12
N GLY A 310 -3.04 13.74 -16.92
CA GLY A 310 -2.37 12.54 -16.42
C GLY A 310 -1.10 12.86 -15.65
N TRP A 311 -0.21 13.68 -16.23
CA TRP A 311 1.07 14.04 -15.63
C TRP A 311 0.91 14.92 -14.37
N VAL A 312 0.03 15.92 -14.41
CA VAL A 312 -0.24 16.77 -13.25
C VAL A 312 -0.91 15.97 -12.13
N ALA A 313 -1.90 15.11 -12.46
CA ALA A 313 -2.52 14.24 -11.48
C ALA A 313 -1.50 13.32 -10.81
N LEU A 314 -0.62 12.67 -11.59
CA LEU A 314 0.40 11.78 -11.07
C LEU A 314 1.39 12.51 -10.16
N LEU A 315 1.80 13.72 -10.54
CA LEU A 315 2.67 14.57 -9.72
C LEU A 315 2.02 14.89 -8.36
N PHE A 316 0.79 15.38 -8.35
CA PHE A 316 0.10 15.75 -7.11
C PHE A 316 -0.30 14.52 -6.27
N MET A 317 -0.57 13.37 -6.90
CA MET A 317 -0.71 12.09 -6.19
C MET A 317 0.61 11.72 -5.50
N ALA A 318 1.75 11.85 -6.17
CA ALA A 318 3.06 11.59 -5.58
C ALA A 318 3.36 12.54 -4.42
N LEU A 319 3.08 13.84 -4.57
CA LEU A 319 3.23 14.83 -3.49
C LEU A 319 2.33 14.51 -2.30
N GLY A 320 1.07 14.13 -2.54
CA GLY A 320 0.14 13.68 -1.50
C GLY A 320 0.69 12.46 -0.75
N VAL A 321 1.20 11.46 -1.47
CA VAL A 321 1.85 10.29 -0.85
C VAL A 321 3.05 10.70 -0.01
N GLY A 322 3.90 11.61 -0.48
CA GLY A 322 5.07 12.11 0.26
C GLY A 322 4.68 12.82 1.56
N VAL A 323 3.64 13.66 1.52
CA VAL A 323 3.11 14.34 2.72
C VAL A 323 2.50 13.32 3.69
N ALA A 324 1.65 12.41 3.21
CA ALA A 324 1.06 11.36 4.02
C ALA A 324 2.10 10.44 4.66
N ALA A 325 3.15 10.08 3.91
CA ALA A 325 4.24 9.26 4.43
C ALA A 325 4.97 9.96 5.59
N LYS A 326 5.22 11.27 5.47
CA LYS A 326 5.84 12.05 6.54
C LYS A 326 4.95 12.23 7.78
N LEU A 327 3.63 12.31 7.58
CA LEU A 327 2.67 12.54 8.65
C LEU A 327 2.29 11.26 9.40
N TRP A 328 2.00 10.16 8.67
CA TRP A 328 1.37 8.95 9.24
C TRP A 328 2.26 7.71 9.27
N LEU A 329 3.39 7.68 8.55
CA LEU A 329 4.28 6.50 8.50
C LEU A 329 5.52 6.65 9.39
N LYS A 330 5.38 7.39 10.49
CA LYS A 330 6.39 7.40 11.56
C LYS A 330 6.34 6.07 12.32
N PRO A 331 7.48 5.53 12.79
CA PRO A 331 7.46 4.36 13.68
C PRO A 331 6.52 4.65 14.86
N ALA A 332 5.57 3.76 15.13
CA ALA A 332 4.66 3.93 16.26
C ALA A 332 5.47 4.08 17.56
N GLU A 333 5.11 4.98 18.46
CA GLU A 333 5.71 5.00 19.80
C GLU A 333 5.12 3.83 20.58
N ALA A 334 5.95 3.07 21.30
CA ALA A 334 5.52 1.84 21.97
C ALA A 334 4.32 2.12 22.90
N PRO A 335 3.29 1.26 22.93
CA PRO A 335 2.28 1.35 23.97
C PRO A 335 2.98 1.18 25.32
N THR A 336 2.75 2.12 26.23
CA THR A 336 3.16 2.00 27.63
C THR A 336 2.55 0.72 28.19
N SER A 337 3.42 -0.22 28.56
CA SER A 337 3.14 -1.50 29.16
C SER A 337 2.06 -1.41 30.24
N ALA A 338 0.89 -1.96 29.94
CA ALA A 338 -0.01 -2.51 30.94
C ALA A 338 -0.03 -4.01 30.65
N GLU A 339 0.83 -4.76 31.37
CA GLU A 339 0.73 -6.20 31.69
C GLU A 339 2.10 -6.72 32.15
N ASP A 340 2.51 -6.31 33.35
CA ASP A 340 3.48 -7.02 34.20
C ASP A 340 2.75 -7.69 35.39
N GLU A 341 1.46 -8.00 35.26
CA GLU A 341 0.63 -8.46 36.39
C GLU A 341 0.19 -9.94 36.32
N VAL A 342 0.73 -10.74 35.40
CA VAL A 342 0.40 -12.18 35.36
C VAL A 342 1.66 -12.99 35.10
N LEU A 343 2.50 -13.17 36.13
CA LEU A 343 3.47 -14.29 36.20
C LEU A 343 4.12 -14.50 37.59
N ASP A 344 3.52 -14.03 38.69
CA ASP A 344 4.00 -14.36 40.07
C ASP A 344 3.09 -15.33 40.85
N ASP A 345 1.90 -15.68 40.36
CA ASP A 345 0.94 -16.55 41.10
C ASP A 345 0.98 -18.05 40.71
N ALA A 346 2.15 -18.57 40.36
CA ALA A 346 2.31 -20.00 40.03
C ALA A 346 3.41 -20.70 40.84
N ALA A 347 3.68 -20.26 42.08
CA ALA A 347 4.68 -20.89 42.93
C ALA A 347 4.33 -20.92 44.44
N SER A 348 3.09 -21.21 44.84
CA SER A 348 2.84 -21.73 46.21
C SER A 348 1.41 -22.24 46.42
N HIS A 349 1.08 -23.43 45.93
CA HIS A 349 -0.02 -24.21 46.50
C HIS A 349 0.38 -25.68 46.64
N GLY A 350 1.12 -25.96 47.71
CA GLY A 350 1.23 -27.29 48.32
C GLY A 350 0.54 -27.27 49.68
N VAL A 351 -0.64 -27.91 49.73
CA VAL A 351 -1.29 -28.63 50.84
C VAL A 351 -0.92 -28.24 52.28
N ALA A 352 -1.91 -27.73 53.04
CA ALA A 352 -2.44 -28.32 54.30
C ALA A 352 -3.10 -27.27 55.22
N GLU A 353 -4.40 -27.47 55.43
CA GLU A 353 -5.05 -27.58 56.75
C GLU A 353 -5.14 -26.39 57.75
N SER A 354 -6.34 -26.26 58.32
CA SER A 354 -6.75 -25.61 59.59
C SER A 354 -6.84 -24.06 59.61
N VAL A 355 -8.04 -23.45 59.64
CA VAL A 355 -9.04 -23.30 60.73
C VAL A 355 -8.95 -21.92 61.45
N THR A 356 -10.03 -21.15 61.24
CA THR A 356 -10.71 -20.14 62.09
C THR A 356 -10.11 -18.77 62.46
N VAL A 357 -10.84 -17.74 62.00
CA VAL A 357 -11.55 -16.65 62.74
C VAL A 357 -10.73 -15.66 63.58
N GLY A 358 -10.92 -14.37 63.26
CA GLY A 358 -10.77 -13.27 64.23
C GLY A 358 -10.55 -11.89 63.60
N ALA A 359 -11.64 -11.18 63.30
CA ALA A 359 -11.62 -9.73 63.12
C ALA A 359 -11.73 -9.02 64.50
N PRO A 360 -11.81 -7.69 64.57
CA PRO A 360 -10.74 -6.70 64.37
C PRO A 360 -10.64 -5.76 65.61
N GLN A 361 -9.62 -4.88 65.71
CA GLN A 361 -9.79 -3.53 66.30
C GLN A 361 -8.50 -2.68 66.31
N ARG A 362 -8.62 -1.48 65.74
CA ARG A 362 -7.93 -0.21 66.10
C ARG A 362 -8.33 0.21 67.55
N PRO A 363 -7.73 1.22 68.25
CA PRO A 363 -7.26 2.51 67.68
C PRO A 363 -6.13 3.27 68.44
N ALA A 364 -5.88 4.50 67.96
CA ALA A 364 -5.33 5.68 68.66
C ALA A 364 -3.81 5.69 68.96
N GLY A 365 -3.08 6.80 68.89
CA GLY A 365 -3.38 8.21 68.65
C GLY A 365 -2.12 9.06 68.93
N GLY A 366 -2.19 10.38 68.70
CA GLY A 366 -1.21 11.39 69.16
C GLY A 366 -0.42 12.04 68.01
N ARG A 367 -0.82 13.22 67.49
CA ARG A 367 -0.57 14.60 67.96
C ARG A 367 0.90 15.01 68.03
N GLY A 368 1.23 16.08 67.30
CA GLY A 368 2.18 17.11 67.77
C GLY A 368 3.12 17.72 66.73
N GLY A 369 2.73 18.89 66.19
CA GLY A 369 3.49 20.14 66.37
C GLY A 369 4.79 20.38 65.57
N ASP A 370 4.65 21.34 64.66
CA ASP A 370 5.53 22.51 64.48
C ASP A 370 6.87 22.35 63.74
N GLY A 371 7.04 23.27 62.79
CA GLY A 371 8.19 23.34 61.90
C GLY A 371 9.29 24.26 62.41
N ALA A 372 10.46 24.14 61.79
CA ALA A 372 11.30 25.24 61.32
C ALA A 372 12.52 24.66 60.59
N ALA A 373 12.98 25.43 59.62
CA ALA A 373 13.96 25.08 58.61
C ALA A 373 15.41 24.93 59.12
N VAL A 374 16.21 24.08 58.47
CA VAL A 374 17.66 24.29 58.30
C VAL A 374 18.10 23.79 56.92
N ALA A 375 18.83 24.65 56.22
CA ALA A 375 19.39 24.47 54.90
C ALA A 375 20.63 23.57 54.88
N GLY A 376 20.93 23.01 53.70
CA GLY A 376 22.29 22.77 53.25
C GLY A 376 22.78 21.33 53.31
N ASN A 377 22.67 20.61 52.18
CA ASN A 377 23.83 19.98 51.55
C ASN A 377 23.47 19.51 50.14
N PHE A 378 23.91 20.29 49.16
CA PHE A 378 23.90 19.94 47.74
C PHE A 378 25.13 19.07 47.49
N GLN A 379 24.95 17.75 47.43
CA GLN A 379 25.96 16.85 46.89
C GLN A 379 25.71 16.66 45.39
N VAL A 380 26.61 17.21 44.59
CA VAL A 380 26.72 16.97 43.15
C VAL A 380 27.24 15.54 42.97
N ALA A 381 26.33 14.59 42.72
CA ALA A 381 26.70 13.29 42.22
C ALA A 381 26.90 13.39 40.71
N THR A 382 28.16 13.50 40.31
CA THR A 382 28.66 13.15 38.97
C THR A 382 28.39 11.66 38.72
N GLY A 383 27.14 11.34 38.40
CA GLY A 383 26.75 10.07 37.82
C GLY A 383 26.55 10.30 36.34
N LEU A 384 27.52 9.85 35.54
CA LEU A 384 27.31 9.59 34.12
C LEU A 384 26.18 8.55 34.00
N VAL A 385 24.94 9.01 33.95
CA VAL A 385 23.81 8.17 33.55
C VAL A 385 23.96 8.02 32.05
N THR A 386 24.62 6.94 31.65
CA THR A 386 24.58 6.41 30.30
C THR A 386 23.11 6.22 29.93
N VAL A 387 22.57 7.14 29.11
CA VAL A 387 21.29 6.98 28.44
C VAL A 387 21.48 5.89 27.38
N ALA A 388 21.24 4.65 27.76
CA ALA A 388 21.08 3.54 26.83
C ALA A 388 19.86 2.73 27.27
N GLY A 389 18.84 2.66 26.41
CA GLY A 389 17.68 1.80 26.62
C GLY A 389 16.33 2.51 26.58
N LYS A 390 15.94 3.06 25.42
CA LYS A 390 14.52 3.39 25.16
C LYS A 390 13.97 2.85 23.84
N LYS A 391 14.70 1.98 23.12
CA LYS A 391 14.27 1.46 21.81
C LYS A 391 13.97 -0.04 21.73
N LYS A 392 14.27 -0.84 22.77
CA LYS A 392 14.00 -2.30 22.78
C LYS A 392 12.52 -2.67 23.04
N ALA A 393 11.61 -1.73 23.26
CA ALA A 393 10.26 -2.00 23.75
C ALA A 393 9.29 -2.69 22.77
N LYS A 394 9.55 -2.67 21.45
CA LYS A 394 8.67 -3.27 20.45
C LYS A 394 8.95 -4.74 20.15
N ALA A 395 10.12 -5.22 20.57
CA ALA A 395 10.53 -6.58 20.31
C ALA A 395 10.76 -7.31 21.64
N ARG A 396 10.17 -8.49 21.77
CA ARG A 396 10.29 -9.31 22.97
C ARG A 396 11.59 -10.10 22.90
N GLU A 397 12.43 -10.02 23.92
CA GLU A 397 13.62 -10.86 24.00
C GLU A 397 13.23 -12.33 24.21
N ILE A 398 13.78 -13.23 23.37
CA ILE A 398 13.57 -14.69 23.44
C ILE A 398 14.82 -15.41 24.01
N GLY A 399 15.86 -14.65 24.35
CA GLY A 399 17.13 -15.13 24.92
C GLY A 399 18.25 -15.32 23.90
N GLN A 400 19.49 -15.41 24.39
CA GLN A 400 20.71 -15.59 23.58
C GLN A 400 20.94 -14.49 22.52
N GLY A 401 20.57 -13.23 22.82
CA GLY A 401 20.70 -12.12 21.85
C GLY A 401 19.69 -12.19 20.70
N ARG A 402 18.58 -12.92 20.88
CA ARG A 402 17.47 -13.00 19.92
C ARG A 402 16.26 -12.21 20.39
N TYR A 403 15.69 -11.45 19.46
CA TYR A 403 14.51 -10.62 19.67
C TYR A 403 13.37 -11.07 18.74
N PHE A 404 12.14 -11.04 19.23
CA PHE A 404 10.92 -11.37 18.48
C PHE A 404 10.14 -10.11 18.13
N LEU A 405 9.73 -9.98 16.89
CA LEU A 405 8.82 -8.94 16.43
C LEU A 405 7.60 -9.57 15.75
N ASP A 406 6.43 -9.38 16.34
CA ASP A 406 5.16 -9.79 15.74
C ASP A 406 4.64 -8.68 14.81
N GLN A 407 4.45 -8.99 13.54
CA GLN A 407 3.88 -8.13 12.50
C GLN A 407 2.68 -8.80 11.80
N MET A 408 2.04 -9.76 12.45
CA MET A 408 0.84 -10.40 11.91
C MET A 408 -0.33 -9.41 11.85
N GLY A 409 -1.03 -9.35 10.71
CA GLY A 409 -2.11 -8.41 10.44
C GLY A 409 -1.63 -7.00 10.05
N ALA A 410 -0.33 -6.71 10.17
CA ALA A 410 0.20 -5.40 9.83
C ALA A 410 0.16 -5.14 8.32
N VAL A 411 -0.34 -3.96 7.94
CA VAL A 411 -0.44 -3.57 6.54
C VAL A 411 0.87 -2.92 6.08
N CYS A 412 1.31 -3.23 4.87
CA CYS A 412 2.50 -2.59 4.32
C CYS A 412 2.34 -1.05 4.25
N PRO A 413 3.34 -0.26 4.71
CA PRO A 413 4.75 -0.61 4.91
C PRO A 413 5.18 -1.00 6.33
N PHE A 414 4.27 -1.07 7.30
CA PHE A 414 4.63 -1.18 8.73
C PHE A 414 5.59 -2.33 9.05
N PRO A 415 5.42 -3.56 8.50
CA PRO A 415 6.38 -4.65 8.74
C PRO A 415 7.84 -4.28 8.47
N LEU A 416 8.12 -3.54 7.40
CA LEU A 416 9.48 -3.12 7.07
C LEU A 416 9.95 -1.95 7.93
N ILE A 417 9.07 -1.00 8.24
CA ILE A 417 9.43 0.19 9.05
C ILE A 417 9.78 -0.24 10.47
N GLU A 418 8.97 -1.13 11.07
CA GLU A 418 9.19 -1.60 12.43
C GLU A 418 10.40 -2.52 12.51
N THR A 419 10.61 -3.36 11.49
CA THR A 419 11.85 -4.14 11.36
C THR A 419 13.09 -3.24 11.40
N LYS A 420 13.10 -2.14 10.62
CA LYS A 420 14.21 -1.17 10.61
C LYS A 420 14.43 -0.54 11.98
N ASP A 421 13.36 -0.06 12.60
CA ASP A 421 13.41 0.65 13.89
C ASP A 421 13.96 -0.26 15.01
N VAL A 422 13.53 -1.53 15.04
CA VAL A 422 14.03 -2.51 16.00
C VAL A 422 15.47 -2.90 15.69
N LEU A 423 15.80 -3.23 14.43
CA LEU A 423 17.15 -3.66 14.07
C LEU A 423 18.19 -2.54 14.30
N ASP A 424 17.81 -1.27 14.10
CA ASP A 424 18.66 -0.12 14.43
C ASP A 424 19.02 -0.06 15.92
N SER A 425 18.16 -0.60 16.79
CA SER A 425 18.36 -0.67 18.25
C SER A 425 19.14 -1.88 18.75
N LEU A 426 19.37 -2.89 17.89
CA LEU A 426 20.14 -4.09 18.22
C LEU A 426 21.65 -3.87 18.11
N ASP A 427 22.42 -4.66 18.83
CA ASP A 427 23.87 -4.72 18.72
C ASP A 427 24.32 -5.64 17.56
N ALA A 428 25.56 -5.48 17.09
CA ALA A 428 26.08 -6.30 15.99
C ALA A 428 26.12 -7.79 16.38
N GLY A 429 25.60 -8.66 15.52
CA GLY A 429 25.49 -10.10 15.79
C GLY A 429 24.23 -10.53 16.54
N GLU A 430 23.42 -9.61 17.07
CA GLU A 430 22.08 -9.94 17.58
C GLU A 430 21.12 -10.29 16.43
N GLU A 431 20.13 -11.14 16.72
CA GLU A 431 19.16 -11.63 15.72
C GLU A 431 17.75 -11.12 16.02
N LEU A 432 17.03 -10.75 14.96
CA LEU A 432 15.63 -10.36 14.99
C LEU A 432 14.80 -11.38 14.20
N VAL A 433 13.92 -12.09 14.92
CA VAL A 433 12.93 -13.02 14.38
C VAL A 433 11.63 -12.28 14.15
N ILE A 434 11.12 -12.29 12.93
CA ILE A 434 9.97 -11.47 12.52
C ILE A 434 8.89 -12.39 11.94
N ASP A 435 7.72 -12.41 12.58
CA ASP A 435 6.53 -13.04 12.04
C ASP A 435 5.68 -12.02 11.29
N PHE A 436 5.29 -12.30 10.05
CA PHE A 436 4.48 -11.38 9.26
C PHE A 436 3.60 -12.09 8.24
N ASP A 437 2.52 -11.43 7.83
CA ASP A 437 1.57 -11.94 6.82
C ASP A 437 1.30 -10.95 5.68
N CYS A 438 2.01 -9.81 5.62
CA CYS A 438 2.01 -8.95 4.44
C CYS A 438 2.81 -9.64 3.32
N THR A 439 2.12 -10.00 2.23
CA THR A 439 2.73 -10.64 1.05
C THR A 439 3.95 -9.86 0.54
N GLN A 440 3.84 -8.53 0.42
CA GLN A 440 4.96 -7.69 -0.03
C GLN A 440 6.20 -7.76 0.89
N GLY A 441 6.03 -8.05 2.19
CA GLY A 441 7.12 -8.21 3.16
C GLY A 441 8.13 -9.27 2.74
N THR A 442 7.67 -10.32 2.05
CA THR A 442 8.52 -11.42 1.59
C THR A 442 9.51 -11.02 0.49
N GLU A 443 9.36 -9.85 -0.12
CA GLU A 443 10.33 -9.28 -1.05
C GLU A 443 11.07 -8.07 -0.47
N THR A 444 10.39 -7.25 0.31
CA THR A 444 10.95 -5.98 0.78
C THR A 444 11.89 -6.16 1.96
N ILE A 445 11.58 -7.06 2.91
CA ILE A 445 12.40 -7.30 4.10
C ILE A 445 13.75 -7.97 3.74
N PRO A 446 13.79 -9.12 3.02
CA PRO A 446 15.05 -9.78 2.70
C PRO A 446 15.96 -8.92 1.82
N ARG A 447 15.36 -8.15 0.90
CA ARG A 447 16.09 -7.25 0.01
C ARG A 447 16.70 -6.09 0.79
N TRP A 448 15.92 -5.45 1.66
CA TRP A 448 16.45 -4.38 2.50
C TRP A 448 17.60 -4.88 3.38
N ALA A 449 17.48 -6.08 3.98
CA ALA A 449 18.56 -6.71 4.73
C ALA A 449 19.83 -6.85 3.89
N ALA A 450 19.72 -7.44 2.70
CA ALA A 450 20.84 -7.61 1.78
C ALA A 450 21.47 -6.28 1.32
N GLU A 451 20.67 -5.25 1.06
CA GLU A 451 21.14 -3.92 0.65
C GLU A 451 21.86 -3.16 1.77
N ASN A 452 21.59 -3.49 3.04
CA ASN A 452 22.20 -2.86 4.21
C ASN A 452 23.26 -3.74 4.89
N GLY A 453 23.63 -4.87 4.26
CA GLY A 453 24.69 -5.76 4.74
C GLY A 453 24.27 -6.68 5.90
N HIS A 454 22.98 -6.77 6.21
CA HIS A 454 22.46 -7.69 7.22
C HIS A 454 22.30 -9.10 6.65
N GLU A 455 22.59 -10.09 7.49
CA GLU A 455 22.51 -11.50 7.11
C GLU A 455 21.11 -12.05 7.39
N VAL A 456 20.46 -12.66 6.39
CA VAL A 456 19.20 -13.40 6.61
C VAL A 456 19.56 -14.85 6.93
N THR A 457 19.46 -15.24 8.20
CA THR A 457 19.87 -16.57 8.67
C THR A 457 18.80 -17.64 8.44
N ASP A 458 17.52 -17.25 8.43
CA ASP A 458 16.40 -18.14 8.16
C ASP A 458 15.24 -17.40 7.49
N PHE A 459 14.56 -18.07 6.55
CA PHE A 459 13.37 -17.54 5.88
C PHE A 459 12.46 -18.66 5.36
N HIS A 460 11.32 -18.85 6.02
CA HIS A 460 10.38 -19.92 5.69
C HIS A 460 8.91 -19.48 5.81
N ALA A 461 8.02 -20.26 5.19
CA ALA A 461 6.58 -20.09 5.34
C ALA A 461 6.12 -20.69 6.69
N LYS A 462 5.31 -19.94 7.43
CA LYS A 462 4.80 -20.32 8.76
C LYS A 462 3.27 -20.30 8.74
N GLY A 463 2.66 -21.48 8.71
CA GLY A 463 1.21 -21.65 8.62
C GLY A 463 0.61 -21.15 7.29
N ASP A 464 -0.69 -20.86 7.31
CA ASP A 464 -1.40 -20.35 6.12
C ASP A 464 -1.14 -18.86 5.91
N ALA A 465 -0.55 -18.55 4.75
CA ALA A 465 -0.24 -17.19 4.29
C ALA A 465 0.52 -16.31 5.30
N GLY A 466 1.36 -16.94 6.13
CA GLY A 466 2.29 -16.31 7.07
C GLY A 466 3.73 -16.73 6.78
N TRP A 467 4.67 -15.88 7.18
CA TRP A 467 6.10 -16.09 6.98
C TRP A 467 6.87 -15.68 8.22
N GLN A 468 7.99 -16.37 8.44
CA GLN A 468 8.96 -16.00 9.47
C GLN A 468 10.30 -15.77 8.79
N ILE A 469 10.95 -14.65 9.15
CA ILE A 469 12.30 -14.30 8.70
C ILE A 469 13.15 -13.94 9.89
N THR A 470 14.39 -14.43 9.90
CA THR A 470 15.39 -14.08 10.93
C THR A 470 16.51 -13.28 10.28
N ILE A 471 16.79 -12.11 10.84
CA ILE A 471 17.82 -11.18 10.37
C ILE A 471 18.85 -10.98 11.47
N ARG A 472 20.13 -11.15 11.15
CA ARG A 472 21.25 -10.81 12.03
C ARG A 472 21.84 -9.47 11.62
N LYS A 473 22.06 -8.58 12.61
CA LYS A 473 22.57 -7.23 12.37
C LYS A 473 24.03 -7.22 11.94
#